data_AF-A0A2J0LS92-F1
#
_entry.id   AF-A0A2J0LS92-F1
#
_cell.length_a   1.000
_cell.length_b   1.000
_cell.length_c   1.000
_cell.angle_alpha   90.00
_cell.angle_beta   90.00
_cell.angle_gamma   90.00
#
_symmetry.space_group_name_H-M   'P 1'
#
loop_
_entity.id
_entity.type
_entity.pdbx_description
1 polymer ?
#
loop_
_entity_poly.entity_id
_entity_poly.type
_entity_poly.pdbx_seq_one_letter_code
_entity_poly.pdbx_strand_id
1 'polypeptide(L)'
;MRSVNFSDDNLAVQWQYVKRNLGQLGVLYQFDDFEFQARGIIQRLIQDCVNEEFALQIRAQRYEHAPNRLDERQGGYERNLTTTFGTSRIHIPRVRFNKVKVHYSLFEKYQRRQKKFDRMVLLSMLLGHSVRKQRRFFRAFLGDAVSHTTASRLIKSLEGDLQHFRTKPIEDIYKYLIIDGLWVKVYDGRLKDMVILFVLGVTLDNKKEIIAFKLAKGETEEEVTALLNDVYRRGLEGKHLKLIASDGAKGIRAAINMVYPYAKWQLCYVHKLRNLNKHIRHKINNRPKMMHQVRAIYDSRNRQQAIERFDKFCACWQEYEPYAIKCFRDGFLETLHYFEFGDDKNMISSTNHLERDLEEVRRRIKIQGYFKSSRSANLWVYGIISQVMQEEQPEVMPK
;
A
#
# COMPACT_ATOMS: atom_id res chain seq x y z
N MET A 1 3.77 -37.75 -44.43
CA MET A 1 4.20 -36.35 -44.69
C MET A 1 4.98 -36.32 -45.99
N ARG A 2 4.73 -35.35 -46.89
CA ARG A 2 5.64 -35.11 -48.02
C ARG A 2 6.92 -34.48 -47.49
N SER A 3 8.08 -34.83 -48.05
CA SER A 3 9.36 -34.19 -47.72
C SER A 3 9.32 -32.71 -48.10
N VAL A 4 9.57 -31.82 -47.14
CA VAL A 4 9.61 -30.37 -47.38
C VAL A 4 11.04 -29.98 -47.72
N ASN A 5 11.25 -29.38 -48.90
CA ASN A 5 12.56 -28.90 -49.33
C ASN A 5 12.63 -27.37 -49.24
N PHE A 6 13.42 -26.85 -48.31
CA PHE A 6 13.54 -25.42 -48.02
C PHE A 6 14.47 -24.64 -48.96
N SER A 7 14.92 -25.25 -50.06
CA SER A 7 15.91 -24.65 -50.97
C SER A 7 15.36 -23.72 -52.06
N ASP A 8 14.04 -23.65 -52.26
CA ASP A 8 13.44 -22.88 -53.37
C ASP A 8 12.54 -21.71 -52.91
N ASP A 9 12.36 -20.72 -53.81
CA ASP A 9 11.67 -19.41 -53.72
C ASP A 9 10.20 -19.40 -53.23
N ASN A 10 9.74 -20.44 -52.53
CA ASN A 10 8.38 -20.56 -52.03
C ASN A 10 8.30 -20.82 -50.52
N LEU A 11 9.29 -20.31 -49.78
CA LEU A 11 9.39 -20.35 -48.32
C LEU A 11 8.09 -19.94 -47.62
N ALA A 12 7.38 -18.93 -48.13
CA ALA A 12 6.11 -18.47 -47.55
C ALA A 12 5.00 -19.52 -47.66
N VAL A 13 4.86 -20.18 -48.81
CA VAL A 13 3.85 -21.24 -49.03
C VAL A 13 4.22 -22.51 -48.28
N GLN A 14 5.51 -22.87 -48.24
CA GLN A 14 5.99 -23.99 -47.44
C GLN A 14 5.81 -23.76 -45.94
N TRP A 15 5.99 -22.52 -45.46
CA TRP A 15 5.74 -22.14 -44.07
C TRP A 15 4.25 -22.13 -43.72
N GLN A 16 3.37 -21.79 -44.67
CA GLN A 16 1.93 -21.95 -44.49
C GLN A 16 1.50 -23.42 -44.49
N TYR A 17 2.11 -24.28 -45.30
CA TYR A 17 1.89 -25.73 -45.28
C TYR A 17 2.38 -26.34 -43.96
N VAL A 18 3.63 -26.05 -43.59
CA VAL A 18 4.15 -25.80 -42.24
C VAL A 18 3.11 -25.75 -41.11
N LYS A 19 2.62 -24.52 -40.96
CA LYS A 19 1.56 -24.06 -40.05
C LYS A 19 0.19 -24.71 -40.30
N ARG A 20 -0.10 -25.29 -41.45
CA ARG A 20 -1.39 -25.99 -41.60
C ARG A 20 -1.30 -27.39 -41.01
N ASN A 21 -0.21 -28.10 -41.32
CA ASN A 21 -0.04 -29.49 -40.91
C ASN A 21 0.27 -29.62 -39.42
N LEU A 22 1.13 -28.76 -38.88
CA LEU A 22 1.36 -28.74 -37.44
C LEU A 22 0.01 -28.50 -36.71
N GLY A 23 -0.99 -27.84 -37.33
CA GLY A 23 -2.28 -27.47 -36.71
C GLY A 23 -3.32 -28.55 -36.82
N GLN A 24 -3.28 -29.28 -37.92
CA GLN A 24 -3.96 -30.56 -38.05
C GLN A 24 -3.37 -31.63 -37.10
N LEU A 25 -2.10 -31.49 -36.70
CA LEU A 25 -1.43 -32.36 -35.72
C LEU A 25 -1.59 -31.89 -34.26
N GLY A 26 -2.30 -30.79 -34.01
CA GLY A 26 -2.52 -30.25 -32.66
C GLY A 26 -1.28 -29.64 -32.00
N VAL A 27 -0.22 -29.35 -32.77
CA VAL A 27 1.03 -28.74 -32.27
C VAL A 27 0.86 -27.22 -32.21
N LEU A 28 0.30 -26.72 -31.10
CA LEU A 28 0.33 -25.33 -30.62
C LEU A 28 0.30 -24.22 -31.68
N TYR A 29 -0.90 -23.72 -31.95
CA TYR A 29 -1.14 -22.68 -32.97
C TYR A 29 -1.23 -21.28 -32.40
N GLN A 30 -1.75 -21.20 -31.19
CA GLN A 30 -2.12 -19.97 -30.52
C GLN A 30 -1.74 -20.09 -29.05
N PHE A 31 -1.46 -18.96 -28.41
CA PHE A 31 -1.14 -18.92 -26.99
C PHE A 31 -2.26 -19.55 -26.13
N ASP A 32 -3.51 -19.48 -26.56
CA ASP A 32 -4.65 -20.07 -25.87
C ASP A 32 -4.57 -21.62 -25.83
N ASP A 33 -4.14 -22.26 -26.93
CA ASP A 33 -3.94 -23.72 -26.97
C ASP A 33 -2.80 -24.14 -26.03
N PHE A 34 -1.74 -23.34 -25.98
CA PHE A 34 -0.63 -23.55 -25.07
C PHE A 34 -1.06 -23.43 -23.62
N GLU A 35 -1.78 -22.36 -23.27
CA GLU A 35 -2.28 -22.18 -21.91
C GLU A 35 -3.21 -23.32 -21.49
N PHE A 36 -4.07 -23.78 -22.39
CA PHE A 36 -4.96 -24.91 -22.13
C PHE A 36 -4.16 -26.19 -21.83
N GLN A 37 -3.19 -26.55 -22.66
CA GLN A 37 -2.34 -27.72 -22.44
C GLN A 37 -1.49 -27.59 -21.18
N ALA A 38 -0.89 -26.42 -20.93
CA ALA A 38 -0.10 -26.14 -19.75
C ALA A 38 -0.92 -26.30 -18.46
N ARG A 39 -2.15 -25.76 -18.42
CA ARG A 39 -3.08 -25.96 -17.30
C ARG A 39 -3.41 -27.44 -17.08
N GLY A 40 -3.59 -28.21 -18.16
CA GLY A 40 -3.80 -29.65 -18.11
C GLY A 40 -2.60 -30.43 -17.55
N ILE A 41 -1.37 -30.05 -17.91
CA ILE A 41 -0.15 -30.64 -17.36
C ILE A 41 -0.04 -30.33 -15.86
N ILE A 42 -0.26 -29.07 -15.46
CA ILE A 42 -0.19 -28.64 -14.07
C ILE A 42 -1.23 -29.39 -13.21
N GLN A 43 -2.46 -29.55 -13.72
CA GLN A 43 -3.48 -30.33 -13.02
C GLN A 43 -3.05 -31.79 -12.83
N ARG A 44 -2.47 -32.43 -13.86
CA ARG A 44 -1.94 -33.80 -13.75
C ARG A 44 -0.83 -33.90 -12.72
N LEU A 45 0.16 -33.00 -12.76
CA LEU A 45 1.25 -32.97 -11.78
C LEU A 45 0.73 -32.88 -10.34
N ILE A 46 -0.24 -31.99 -10.08
CA ILE A 46 -0.88 -31.88 -8.75
C ILE A 46 -1.60 -33.18 -8.39
N GLN A 47 -2.34 -33.76 -9.33
CA GLN A 47 -3.09 -34.99 -9.12
C GLN A 47 -2.18 -36.19 -8.82
N ASP A 48 -1.05 -36.29 -9.51
CA ASP A 48 -0.07 -37.36 -9.34
C ASP A 48 0.59 -37.25 -7.97
N CYS A 49 1.03 -36.06 -7.56
CA CYS A 49 1.55 -35.81 -6.20
C CYS A 49 0.55 -36.22 -5.12
N VAL A 50 -0.73 -35.87 -5.27
CA VAL A 50 -1.80 -36.27 -4.35
C VAL A 50 -1.94 -37.79 -4.28
N ASN A 51 -1.92 -38.47 -5.43
CA ASN A 51 -2.07 -39.92 -5.49
C ASN A 51 -0.87 -40.64 -4.88
N GLU A 52 0.34 -40.16 -5.13
CA GLU A 52 1.60 -40.68 -4.59
C GLU A 52 1.68 -40.49 -3.08
N GLU A 53 1.47 -39.28 -2.58
CA GLU A 53 1.49 -39.01 -1.13
C GLU A 53 0.43 -39.83 -0.38
N PHE A 54 -0.75 -40.01 -0.99
CA PHE A 54 -1.78 -40.88 -0.44
C PHE A 54 -1.30 -42.34 -0.40
N ALA A 55 -0.75 -42.86 -1.51
CA ALA A 55 -0.26 -44.24 -1.61
C ALA A 55 0.84 -44.52 -0.59
N LEU A 56 1.78 -43.59 -0.41
CA LEU A 56 2.86 -43.68 0.59
C LEU A 56 2.31 -43.76 2.02
N GLN A 57 1.31 -42.93 2.34
CA GLN A 57 0.72 -42.88 3.68
C GLN A 57 -0.12 -44.12 4.01
N ILE A 58 -0.81 -44.71 3.03
CA ILE A 58 -1.54 -45.98 3.24
C ILE A 58 -0.65 -47.22 3.01
N ARG A 59 0.58 -47.04 2.53
CA ARG A 59 1.54 -48.09 2.14
C ARG A 59 0.98 -49.07 1.09
N ALA A 60 0.24 -48.56 0.12
CA ALA A 60 -0.29 -49.34 -0.99
C ALA A 60 -0.63 -48.47 -2.21
N GLN A 61 -0.13 -48.89 -3.37
CA GLN A 61 -0.53 -48.34 -4.66
C GLN A 61 -1.98 -48.69 -4.98
N ARG A 62 -2.52 -48.02 -6.00
CA ARG A 62 -3.88 -48.28 -6.45
C ARG A 62 -3.96 -49.71 -7.00
N TYR A 63 -4.93 -50.49 -6.50
CA TYR A 63 -5.14 -51.91 -6.82
C TYR A 63 -4.02 -52.87 -6.37
N GLU A 64 -3.03 -52.40 -5.61
CA GLU A 64 -1.95 -53.26 -5.10
C GLU A 64 -2.37 -54.02 -3.85
N HIS A 65 -2.11 -55.34 -3.81
CA HIS A 65 -2.23 -56.17 -2.62
C HIS A 65 -0.95 -56.12 -1.78
N ALA A 66 -0.78 -55.04 -0.99
CA ALA A 66 0.36 -54.89 -0.08
C ALA A 66 0.05 -55.52 1.31
N PRO A 67 0.88 -56.46 1.81
CA PRO A 67 0.66 -57.11 3.11
C PRO A 67 0.88 -56.15 4.30
N ASN A 68 1.68 -55.11 4.12
CA ASN A 68 1.97 -54.08 5.13
C ASN A 68 1.09 -52.81 4.98
N ARG A 69 -0.03 -52.89 4.26
CA ARG A 69 -0.96 -51.74 4.09
C ARG A 69 -1.52 -51.29 5.43
N LEU A 70 -1.72 -49.99 5.57
CA LEU A 70 -2.28 -49.38 6.79
C LEU A 70 -3.79 -49.12 6.68
N ASP A 71 -4.31 -48.87 5.48
CA ASP A 71 -5.73 -48.64 5.23
C ASP A 71 -6.11 -49.02 3.78
N GLU A 72 -7.40 -48.98 3.46
CA GLU A 72 -7.95 -49.21 2.13
C GLU A 72 -8.52 -47.93 1.51
N ARG A 73 -8.59 -47.89 0.18
CA ARG A 73 -9.20 -46.78 -0.58
C ARG A 73 -10.74 -46.91 -0.56
N GLN A 74 -11.44 -45.80 -0.33
CA GLN A 74 -12.90 -45.70 -0.46
C GLN A 74 -13.27 -44.51 -1.35
N GLY A 75 -13.07 -44.66 -2.65
CA GLY A 75 -13.34 -43.61 -3.64
C GLY A 75 -12.62 -42.31 -3.30
N GLY A 76 -13.31 -41.18 -3.49
CA GLY A 76 -12.79 -39.86 -3.18
C GLY A 76 -13.81 -38.76 -3.43
N TYR A 77 -13.34 -37.52 -3.47
CA TYR A 77 -14.16 -36.37 -3.80
C TYR A 77 -13.38 -35.37 -4.64
N GLU A 78 -14.11 -34.67 -5.50
CA GLU A 78 -13.57 -33.60 -6.33
C GLU A 78 -13.49 -32.29 -5.55
N ARG A 79 -12.43 -31.51 -5.79
CA ARG A 79 -12.34 -30.13 -5.33
C ARG A 79 -11.53 -29.27 -6.29
N ASN A 80 -11.80 -27.97 -6.26
CA ASN A 80 -11.00 -26.98 -6.98
C ASN A 80 -9.87 -26.48 -6.09
N LEU A 81 -8.66 -26.41 -6.66
CA LEU A 81 -7.48 -25.81 -6.07
C LEU A 81 -7.00 -24.66 -6.97
N THR A 82 -7.06 -23.44 -6.47
CA THR A 82 -6.59 -22.26 -7.22
C THR A 82 -5.16 -21.93 -6.85
N THR A 83 -4.29 -21.87 -7.85
CA THR A 83 -2.88 -21.50 -7.74
C THR A 83 -2.60 -20.26 -8.59
N THR A 84 -1.34 -19.82 -8.64
CA THR A 84 -0.92 -18.76 -9.57
C THR A 84 -1.02 -19.17 -11.05
N PHE A 85 -1.21 -20.45 -11.37
CA PHE A 85 -1.40 -20.95 -12.73
C PHE A 85 -2.88 -21.11 -13.12
N GLY A 86 -3.79 -20.69 -12.23
CA GLY A 86 -5.23 -20.82 -12.41
C GLY A 86 -5.83 -21.90 -11.50
N THR A 87 -7.08 -22.25 -11.81
CA THR A 87 -7.86 -23.20 -11.01
C THR A 87 -7.81 -24.59 -11.62
N SER A 88 -7.29 -25.55 -10.85
CA SER A 88 -7.24 -26.97 -11.22
C SER A 88 -8.30 -27.75 -10.46
N ARG A 89 -9.03 -28.62 -11.15
CA ARG A 89 -9.97 -29.57 -10.54
C ARG A 89 -9.20 -30.85 -10.19
N ILE A 90 -9.21 -31.25 -8.93
CA ILE A 90 -8.44 -32.39 -8.42
C ILE A 90 -9.32 -33.35 -7.63
N HIS A 91 -9.04 -34.63 -7.78
CA HIS A 91 -9.66 -35.73 -7.05
C HIS A 91 -8.85 -36.04 -5.78
N ILE A 92 -9.49 -35.96 -4.62
CA ILE A 92 -8.89 -36.31 -3.34
C ILE A 92 -9.37 -37.70 -2.91
N PRO A 93 -8.48 -38.72 -2.86
CA PRO A 93 -8.82 -40.05 -2.39
C PRO A 93 -9.17 -40.06 -0.90
N ARG A 94 -10.03 -41.02 -0.50
CA ARG A 94 -10.41 -41.25 0.90
C ARG A 94 -9.97 -42.63 1.36
N VAL A 95 -9.66 -42.71 2.65
CA VAL A 95 -9.44 -43.97 3.36
C VAL A 95 -10.78 -44.56 3.81
N ARG A 96 -10.86 -45.89 3.89
CA ARG A 96 -12.08 -46.62 4.25
C ARG A 96 -12.28 -46.71 5.76
N PHE A 97 -11.22 -47.03 6.49
CA PHE A 97 -11.31 -47.33 7.93
C PHE A 97 -10.82 -46.18 8.83
N ASN A 98 -10.34 -45.07 8.26
CA ASN A 98 -9.77 -43.93 8.98
C ASN A 98 -8.63 -44.31 9.95
N LYS A 99 -7.86 -45.37 9.64
CA LYS A 99 -6.70 -45.82 10.42
C LYS A 99 -5.52 -44.87 10.28
N VAL A 100 -5.44 -44.16 9.16
CA VAL A 100 -4.39 -43.16 8.87
C VAL A 100 -5.00 -41.78 8.63
N LYS A 101 -4.46 -40.76 9.30
CA LYS A 101 -4.79 -39.36 9.01
C LYS A 101 -3.95 -38.85 7.83
N VAL A 102 -4.53 -38.89 6.64
CA VAL A 102 -3.84 -38.42 5.43
C VAL A 102 -3.67 -36.90 5.45
N HIS A 103 -2.44 -36.45 5.20
CA HIS A 103 -2.06 -35.06 5.01
C HIS A 103 -1.34 -34.89 3.66
N TYR A 104 -1.36 -33.69 3.09
CA TYR A 104 -0.70 -33.45 1.81
C TYR A 104 0.34 -32.33 1.96
N SER A 105 1.49 -32.45 1.29
CA SER A 105 2.55 -31.43 1.38
C SER A 105 2.19 -30.15 0.63
N LEU A 106 1.49 -30.30 -0.50
CA LEU A 106 1.09 -29.19 -1.37
C LEU A 106 0.05 -28.24 -0.76
N PHE A 107 -0.76 -28.72 0.19
CA PHE A 107 -1.86 -27.95 0.77
C PHE A 107 -2.33 -28.48 2.13
N GLU A 108 -2.81 -27.57 2.98
CA GLU A 108 -3.43 -27.92 4.25
C GLU A 108 -4.86 -28.47 4.08
N LYS A 109 -5.39 -29.11 5.13
CA LYS A 109 -6.78 -29.57 5.16
C LYS A 109 -7.72 -28.38 4.95
N TYR A 110 -8.66 -28.51 4.01
CA TYR A 110 -9.60 -27.44 3.59
C TYR A 110 -8.99 -26.23 2.87
N GLN A 111 -7.67 -26.19 2.64
CA GLN A 111 -7.05 -25.15 1.83
C GLN A 111 -7.51 -25.28 0.37
N ARG A 112 -8.15 -24.23 -0.14
CA ARG A 112 -8.66 -24.16 -1.53
C ARG A 112 -7.80 -23.30 -2.46
N ARG A 113 -6.89 -22.51 -1.89
CA ARG A 113 -6.05 -21.57 -2.65
C ARG A 113 -4.63 -21.58 -2.14
N GLN A 114 -3.69 -21.32 -3.03
CA GLN A 114 -2.29 -21.11 -2.68
C GLN A 114 -2.14 -19.80 -1.88
N LYS A 115 -1.31 -19.80 -0.83
CA LYS A 115 -1.04 -18.59 -0.02
C LYS A 115 -0.50 -17.42 -0.86
N LYS A 116 0.27 -17.70 -1.93
CA LYS A 116 0.76 -16.70 -2.88
C LYS A 116 -0.37 -15.96 -3.60
N PHE A 117 -1.43 -16.67 -4.01
CA PHE A 117 -2.62 -16.04 -4.61
C PHE A 117 -3.31 -15.08 -3.63
N ASP A 118 -3.50 -15.53 -2.39
CA ASP A 118 -4.10 -14.71 -1.33
C ASP A 118 -3.28 -13.43 -1.06
N ARG A 119 -1.94 -13.52 -1.11
CA ARG A 119 -1.05 -12.34 -1.04
C ARG A 119 -1.22 -11.38 -2.21
N MET A 120 -1.36 -11.89 -3.45
CA MET A 120 -1.59 -11.04 -4.63
C MET A 120 -2.93 -10.30 -4.55
N VAL A 121 -3.96 -10.94 -3.99
CA VAL A 121 -5.25 -10.30 -3.75
C VAL A 121 -5.10 -9.18 -2.72
N LEU A 122 -4.43 -9.46 -1.60
CA LEU A 122 -4.16 -8.46 -0.57
C LEU A 122 -3.35 -7.28 -1.15
N LEU A 123 -2.30 -7.55 -1.93
CA LEU A 123 -1.53 -6.52 -2.62
C LEU A 123 -2.42 -5.66 -3.52
N SER A 124 -3.27 -6.28 -4.35
CA SER A 124 -4.22 -5.55 -5.21
C SER A 124 -5.19 -4.66 -4.41
N MET A 125 -5.63 -5.12 -3.23
CA MET A 125 -6.43 -4.32 -2.30
C MET A 125 -5.65 -3.08 -1.84
N LEU A 126 -4.42 -3.25 -1.38
CA LEU A 126 -3.58 -2.18 -0.84
C LEU A 126 -3.13 -1.19 -1.93
N LEU A 127 -2.96 -1.64 -3.18
CA LEU A 127 -2.72 -0.78 -4.35
C LEU A 127 -3.96 0.03 -4.78
N GLY A 128 -5.10 -0.12 -4.09
CA GLY A 128 -6.29 0.68 -4.34
C GLY A 128 -7.23 0.11 -5.41
N HIS A 129 -7.11 -1.17 -5.80
CA HIS A 129 -8.16 -1.78 -6.59
C HIS A 129 -9.41 -1.97 -5.71
N SER A 130 -10.57 -1.50 -6.17
CA SER A 130 -11.82 -1.82 -5.47
C SER A 130 -12.13 -3.32 -5.56
N VAL A 131 -12.87 -3.85 -4.58
CA VAL A 131 -13.28 -5.29 -4.56
C VAL A 131 -13.95 -5.71 -5.87
N ARG A 132 -14.74 -4.82 -6.49
CA ARG A 132 -15.39 -5.07 -7.79
C ARG A 132 -14.36 -5.21 -8.92
N LYS A 133 -13.38 -4.31 -9.00
CA LYS A 133 -12.32 -4.35 -10.01
C LYS A 133 -11.46 -5.61 -9.86
N GLN A 134 -11.09 -5.96 -8.62
CA GLN A 134 -10.34 -7.18 -8.33
C GLN A 134 -11.09 -8.44 -8.74
N ARG A 135 -12.38 -8.53 -8.40
CA ARG A 135 -13.21 -9.68 -8.76
C ARG A 135 -13.22 -9.90 -10.28
N ARG A 136 -13.30 -8.82 -11.06
CA ARG A 136 -13.23 -8.89 -12.53
C ARG A 136 -11.85 -9.33 -13.01
N PHE A 137 -10.80 -8.73 -12.46
CA PHE A 137 -9.40 -9.01 -12.82
C PHE A 137 -9.01 -10.47 -12.53
N PHE A 138 -9.15 -10.92 -11.28
CA PHE A 138 -8.76 -12.28 -10.89
C PHE A 138 -9.61 -13.36 -11.57
N ARG A 139 -10.91 -13.11 -11.79
CA ARG A 139 -11.75 -14.05 -12.53
C ARG A 139 -11.29 -14.20 -13.97
N ALA A 140 -10.94 -13.10 -14.64
CA ALA A 140 -10.46 -13.14 -16.02
C ALA A 140 -9.07 -13.78 -16.13
N PHE A 141 -8.18 -13.52 -15.16
CA PHE A 141 -6.79 -13.96 -15.23
C PHE A 141 -6.56 -15.38 -14.67
N LEU A 142 -7.24 -15.77 -13.57
CA LEU A 142 -6.98 -17.01 -12.82
C LEU A 142 -8.20 -17.91 -12.67
N GLY A 143 -9.34 -17.52 -13.25
CA GLY A 143 -10.59 -18.30 -13.25
C GLY A 143 -11.35 -18.30 -11.91
N ASP A 144 -10.79 -17.71 -10.85
CA ASP A 144 -11.45 -17.56 -9.55
C ASP A 144 -11.46 -16.10 -9.09
N ALA A 145 -12.39 -15.76 -8.21
CA ALA A 145 -12.56 -14.42 -7.71
C ALA A 145 -12.74 -14.41 -6.20
N VAL A 146 -12.22 -13.36 -5.56
CA VAL A 146 -12.27 -13.27 -4.10
C VAL A 146 -13.59 -12.67 -3.63
N SER A 147 -14.22 -13.32 -2.66
CA SER A 147 -15.42 -12.82 -1.98
C SER A 147 -15.06 -11.69 -1.00
N HIS A 148 -16.04 -10.84 -0.66
CA HIS A 148 -15.85 -9.82 0.37
C HIS A 148 -15.41 -10.42 1.72
N THR A 149 -15.94 -11.60 2.09
CA THR A 149 -15.57 -12.30 3.32
C THR A 149 -14.11 -12.72 3.33
N THR A 150 -13.60 -13.20 2.19
CA THR A 150 -12.19 -13.58 2.05
C THR A 150 -11.30 -12.35 2.08
N ALA A 151 -11.65 -11.29 1.34
CA ALA A 151 -10.92 -10.02 1.37
C ALA A 151 -10.79 -9.46 2.80
N SER A 152 -11.86 -9.54 3.61
CA SER A 152 -11.81 -9.14 5.01
C SER A 152 -10.89 -10.02 5.86
N ARG A 153 -10.83 -11.34 5.62
CA ARG A 153 -9.89 -12.22 6.32
C ARG A 153 -8.44 -11.92 5.94
N LEU A 154 -8.17 -11.61 4.68
CA LEU A 154 -6.83 -11.23 4.22
C LEU A 154 -6.35 -9.94 4.86
N ILE A 155 -7.20 -8.91 4.98
CA ILE A 155 -6.82 -7.69 5.71
C ILE A 155 -6.59 -7.97 7.20
N LYS A 156 -7.37 -8.88 7.81
CA LYS A 156 -7.15 -9.28 9.21
C LYS A 156 -5.83 -10.01 9.43
N SER A 157 -5.21 -10.63 8.42
CA SER A 157 -3.91 -11.27 8.61
C SER A 157 -2.79 -10.27 8.89
N LEU A 158 -2.99 -8.97 8.61
CA LEU A 158 -2.05 -7.89 8.92
C LEU A 158 -2.05 -7.48 10.40
N GLU A 159 -2.88 -8.10 11.25
CA GLU A 159 -3.01 -7.67 12.65
C GLU A 159 -1.75 -7.90 13.47
N GLY A 160 -1.06 -9.02 13.25
CA GLY A 160 0.24 -9.28 13.89
C GLY A 160 1.28 -8.25 13.46
N ASP A 161 1.35 -7.99 12.16
CA ASP A 161 2.29 -7.02 11.58
C ASP A 161 2.01 -5.59 12.06
N LEU A 162 0.73 -5.19 12.14
CA LEU A 162 0.32 -3.90 12.72
C LEU A 162 0.73 -3.78 14.19
N GLN A 163 0.55 -4.84 14.98
CA GLN A 163 0.94 -4.83 16.39
C GLN A 163 2.46 -4.72 16.54
N HIS A 164 3.21 -5.42 15.69
CA HIS A 164 4.66 -5.28 15.63
C HIS A 164 5.06 -3.85 15.26
N PHE A 165 4.47 -3.26 14.21
CA PHE A 165 4.75 -1.87 13.81
C PHE A 165 4.49 -0.85 14.92
N ARG A 166 3.44 -1.05 15.73
CA ARG A 166 3.11 -0.17 16.87
C ARG A 166 4.05 -0.31 18.06
N THR A 167 4.66 -1.48 18.23
CA THR A 167 5.54 -1.77 19.39
C THR A 167 7.01 -1.73 19.05
N LYS A 168 7.36 -1.69 17.76
CA LYS A 168 8.74 -1.61 17.27
C LYS A 168 9.45 -0.41 17.90
N PRO A 169 10.62 -0.59 18.54
CA PRO A 169 11.45 0.51 19.02
C PRO A 169 11.79 1.47 17.90
N ILE A 170 11.87 2.76 18.24
CA ILE A 170 12.22 3.83 17.32
C ILE A 170 13.57 4.37 17.77
N GLU A 171 14.54 4.38 16.86
CA GLU A 171 15.85 4.96 17.11
C GLU A 171 15.75 6.49 17.12
N ASP A 172 16.49 7.17 18.00
CA ASP A 172 16.50 8.64 18.09
C ASP A 172 17.37 9.28 16.99
N ILE A 173 17.18 8.89 15.74
CA ILE A 173 18.01 9.30 14.59
C ILE A 173 17.30 10.34 13.69
N TYR A 174 16.25 11.00 14.18
CA TYR A 174 15.42 11.90 13.40
C TYR A 174 15.76 13.37 13.69
N LYS A 175 16.09 14.12 12.65
CA LYS A 175 16.31 15.57 12.74
C LYS A 175 15.06 16.39 12.53
N TYR A 176 14.08 15.88 11.77
CA TYR A 176 12.81 16.54 11.53
C TYR A 176 11.65 15.58 11.70
N LEU A 177 10.54 16.09 12.25
CA LEU A 177 9.25 15.41 12.23
C LEU A 177 8.23 16.23 11.47
N ILE A 178 7.33 15.55 10.77
CA ILE A 178 6.18 16.14 10.10
C ILE A 178 4.93 15.45 10.61
N ILE A 179 3.99 16.25 11.13
CA ILE A 179 2.70 15.77 11.63
C ILE A 179 1.63 16.21 10.65
N ASP A 180 0.89 15.24 10.11
CA ASP A 180 -0.18 15.49 9.15
C ASP A 180 -1.43 14.69 9.49
N GLY A 181 -2.59 15.22 9.10
CA GLY A 181 -3.90 14.64 9.32
C GLY A 181 -4.55 14.18 8.01
N LEU A 182 -5.29 13.07 8.08
CA LEU A 182 -6.22 12.66 7.02
C LEU A 182 -7.59 12.33 7.60
N TRP A 183 -8.57 13.15 7.25
CA TRP A 183 -9.96 12.91 7.60
C TRP A 183 -10.53 11.71 6.84
N VAL A 184 -11.12 10.77 7.59
CA VAL A 184 -11.74 9.55 7.09
C VAL A 184 -13.07 9.31 7.78
N LYS A 185 -13.96 8.57 7.10
CA LYS A 185 -15.24 8.18 7.69
C LYS A 185 -15.14 6.78 8.29
N VAL A 186 -15.54 6.64 9.55
CA VAL A 186 -15.54 5.35 10.26
C VAL A 186 -16.93 5.07 10.80
N TYR A 187 -17.43 3.86 10.56
CA TYR A 187 -18.71 3.40 11.08
C TYR A 187 -18.52 2.84 12.50
N ASP A 188 -19.29 3.39 13.43
CA ASP A 188 -19.32 3.00 14.84
C ASP A 188 -20.72 3.28 15.41
N GLY A 189 -21.69 2.43 15.03
CA GLY A 189 -23.14 2.62 15.20
C GLY A 189 -23.73 3.69 14.25
N ARG A 190 -23.00 4.78 14.06
CA ARG A 190 -23.23 5.82 13.04
C ARG A 190 -21.94 6.13 12.29
N LEU A 191 -22.07 6.75 11.12
CA LEU A 191 -20.90 7.25 10.38
C LEU A 191 -20.33 8.47 11.11
N LYS A 192 -19.06 8.39 11.53
CA LYS A 192 -18.34 9.46 12.22
C LYS A 192 -17.16 9.91 11.37
N ASP A 193 -16.93 11.22 11.31
CA ASP A 193 -15.70 11.78 10.76
C ASP A 193 -14.61 11.65 11.84
N MET A 194 -13.51 11.01 11.48
CA MET A 194 -12.34 10.75 12.33
C MET A 194 -11.10 11.21 11.56
N VAL A 195 -9.99 11.44 12.26
CA VAL A 195 -8.72 11.81 11.62
C VAL A 195 -7.68 10.72 11.85
N ILE A 196 -6.93 10.38 10.80
CA ILE A 196 -5.70 9.61 10.93
C ILE A 196 -4.58 10.62 11.03
N LEU A 197 -3.95 10.68 12.20
CA LEU A 197 -2.74 11.46 12.44
C LEU A 197 -1.53 10.61 12.03
N PHE A 198 -0.63 11.18 11.25
CA PHE A 198 0.64 10.56 10.85
C PHE A 198 1.81 11.32 11.46
N VAL A 199 2.85 10.59 11.85
CA VAL A 199 4.16 11.14 12.22
C VAL A 199 5.16 10.62 11.20
N LEU A 200 5.74 11.54 10.45
CA LEU A 200 6.77 11.25 9.46
C LEU A 200 8.10 11.76 9.96
N GLY A 201 9.12 10.92 9.86
CA GLY A 201 10.48 11.22 10.25
C GLY A 201 11.36 11.53 9.07
N VAL A 202 12.28 12.47 9.27
CA VAL A 202 13.45 12.63 8.43
C VAL A 202 14.68 12.30 9.26
N THR A 203 15.34 11.21 8.90
CA THR A 203 16.57 10.75 9.56
C THR A 203 17.73 11.71 9.34
N LEU A 204 18.81 11.55 10.11
CA LEU A 204 20.07 12.27 9.91
C LEU A 204 20.61 12.12 8.47
N ASP A 205 20.41 10.94 7.87
CA ASP A 205 20.81 10.62 6.49
C ASP A 205 19.80 11.09 5.42
N ASN A 206 18.85 11.96 5.78
CA ASN A 206 17.78 12.47 4.90
C ASN A 206 16.81 11.40 4.37
N LYS A 207 16.82 10.17 4.92
CA LYS A 207 15.79 9.18 4.62
C LYS A 207 14.49 9.57 5.30
N LYS A 208 13.40 9.47 4.55
CA LYS A 208 12.05 9.82 4.97
C LYS A 208 11.28 8.54 5.24
N GLU A 209 10.48 8.53 6.29
CA GLU A 209 9.62 7.38 6.59
C GLU A 209 8.44 7.75 7.48
N ILE A 210 7.37 6.96 7.40
CA ILE A 210 6.24 7.06 8.33
C ILE A 210 6.58 6.26 9.59
N ILE A 211 6.84 6.96 10.69
CA ILE A 211 7.26 6.36 11.97
C ILE A 211 6.04 5.82 12.73
N ALA A 212 4.95 6.58 12.74
CA ALA A 212 3.76 6.25 13.50
C ALA A 212 2.49 6.82 12.86
N PHE A 213 1.36 6.22 13.20
CA PHE A 213 0.05 6.78 12.90
C PHE A 213 -0.96 6.43 14.00
N LYS A 214 -1.99 7.25 14.14
CA LYS A 214 -3.09 7.03 15.10
C LYS A 214 -4.41 7.49 14.50
N LEU A 215 -5.43 6.63 14.60
CA LEU A 215 -6.81 7.04 14.36
C LEU A 215 -7.35 7.74 15.61
N ALA A 216 -7.75 9.00 15.46
CA ALA A 216 -8.20 9.89 16.51
C ALA A 216 -9.57 10.50 16.19
N LYS A 217 -10.26 11.02 17.21
CA LYS A 217 -11.56 11.69 17.05
C LYS A 217 -11.45 13.09 16.44
N GLY A 218 -10.26 13.68 16.46
CA GLY A 218 -9.96 14.99 15.90
C GLY A 218 -8.50 15.36 16.13
N GLU A 219 -8.12 16.55 15.68
CA GLU A 219 -6.78 17.12 15.85
C GLU A 219 -6.67 17.90 17.18
N THR A 220 -7.16 17.28 18.26
CA THR A 220 -7.12 17.87 19.61
C THR A 220 -5.74 17.69 20.23
N GLU A 221 -5.39 18.56 21.17
CA GLU A 221 -4.14 18.45 21.93
C GLU A 221 -3.98 17.08 22.59
N GLU A 222 -5.01 16.58 23.25
CA GLU A 222 -5.01 15.26 23.90
C GLU A 222 -4.65 14.12 22.92
N GLU A 223 -5.27 14.11 21.74
CA GLU A 223 -5.08 13.03 20.77
C GLU A 223 -3.67 13.04 20.16
N VAL A 224 -3.14 14.22 19.89
CA VAL A 224 -1.79 14.43 19.34
C VAL A 224 -0.73 14.18 20.40
N THR A 225 -0.91 14.68 21.63
CA THR A 225 -0.02 14.41 22.76
C THR A 225 0.09 12.92 23.03
N ALA A 226 -1.02 12.17 22.96
CA ALA A 226 -0.99 10.72 23.11
C ALA A 226 -0.22 10.02 21.98
N LEU A 227 -0.29 10.52 20.73
CA LEU A 227 0.52 9.99 19.62
C LEU A 227 2.01 10.30 19.80
N LEU A 228 2.35 11.53 20.17
CA LEU A 228 3.75 11.94 20.38
C LEU A 228 4.38 11.23 21.58
N ASN A 229 3.61 11.00 22.65
CA ASN A 229 4.05 10.22 23.81
C ASN A 229 4.29 8.74 23.46
N ASP A 230 3.50 8.14 22.57
CA ASP A 230 3.77 6.78 22.07
C ASP A 230 5.12 6.73 21.34
N VAL A 231 5.35 7.69 20.43
CA VAL A 231 6.62 7.81 19.70
C VAL A 231 7.80 8.04 20.64
N TYR A 232 7.64 8.90 21.64
CA TYR A 232 8.67 9.17 22.67
C TYR A 232 9.01 7.91 23.47
N ARG A 233 7.99 7.21 24.00
CA ARG A 233 8.17 5.98 24.80
C ARG A 233 8.80 4.83 24.04
N ARG A 234 8.67 4.83 22.71
CA ARG A 234 9.29 3.84 21.82
C ARG A 234 10.77 4.12 21.53
N GLY A 235 11.28 5.31 21.90
CA GLY A 235 12.72 5.62 21.88
C GLY A 235 13.10 6.93 21.18
N LEU A 236 12.16 7.65 20.54
CA LEU A 236 12.46 8.96 19.94
C LEU A 236 12.43 10.03 21.05
N GLU A 237 13.54 10.16 21.79
CA GLU A 237 13.66 11.11 22.89
C GLU A 237 13.81 12.57 22.41
N GLY A 238 14.16 12.77 21.14
CA GLY A 238 14.26 14.08 20.51
C GLY A 238 15.63 14.75 20.67
N LYS A 239 16.69 13.99 20.97
CA LYS A 239 18.07 14.53 21.13
C LYS A 239 18.59 15.21 19.87
N HIS A 240 18.19 14.70 18.72
CA HIS A 240 18.59 15.19 17.41
C HIS A 240 17.51 16.04 16.73
N LEU A 241 16.34 16.18 17.36
CA LEU A 241 15.16 16.78 16.75
C LEU A 241 15.26 18.30 16.74
N LYS A 242 15.38 18.88 15.54
CA LYS A 242 15.56 20.32 15.35
C LYS A 242 14.25 21.05 15.08
N LEU A 243 13.39 20.46 14.25
CA LEU A 243 12.16 21.07 13.77
C LEU A 243 11.03 20.05 13.68
N ILE A 244 9.84 20.42 14.12
CA ILE A 244 8.60 19.70 13.89
C ILE A 244 7.67 20.58 13.06
N ALA A 245 7.29 20.12 11.87
CA ALA A 245 6.35 20.83 11.02
C ALA A 245 4.94 20.21 11.10
N SER A 246 3.90 21.03 11.08
CA SER A 246 2.52 20.54 11.03
C SER A 246 1.59 21.47 10.26
N ASP A 247 0.37 21.02 9.97
CA ASP A 247 -0.75 21.94 9.71
C ASP A 247 -1.04 22.75 10.98
N GLY A 248 -1.56 23.97 10.83
CA GLY A 248 -1.69 24.98 11.89
C GLY A 248 -2.74 24.71 12.95
N ALA A 249 -3.12 23.45 13.18
CA ALA A 249 -4.07 23.09 14.20
C ALA A 249 -3.50 23.43 15.58
N LYS A 250 -4.24 24.23 16.36
CA LYS A 250 -3.83 24.71 17.69
C LYS A 250 -3.46 23.55 18.63
N GLY A 251 -4.18 22.43 18.56
CA GLY A 251 -3.91 21.24 19.36
C GLY A 251 -2.55 20.61 19.08
N ILE A 252 -2.09 20.63 17.82
CA ILE A 252 -0.79 20.07 17.44
C ILE A 252 0.35 20.89 18.04
N ARG A 253 0.26 22.23 17.96
CA ARG A 253 1.28 23.13 18.53
C ARG A 253 1.44 22.93 20.04
N ALA A 254 0.32 22.83 20.77
CA ALA A 254 0.35 22.61 22.21
C ALA A 254 0.98 21.26 22.58
N ALA A 255 0.60 20.19 21.87
CA ALA A 255 1.16 18.86 22.06
C ALA A 255 2.67 18.81 21.79
N ILE A 256 3.15 19.49 20.74
CA ILE A 256 4.58 19.57 20.43
C ILE A 256 5.34 20.25 21.56
N ASN A 257 4.86 21.39 22.05
CA ASN A 257 5.50 22.12 23.14
C ASN A 257 5.53 21.30 24.44
N MET A 258 4.57 20.39 24.64
CA MET A 258 4.50 19.52 25.81
C MET A 258 5.49 18.34 25.72
N VAL A 259 5.58 17.67 24.57
CA VAL A 259 6.36 16.42 24.43
C VAL A 259 7.80 16.68 23.96
N TYR A 260 8.00 17.62 23.03
CA TYR A 260 9.32 17.96 22.47
C TYR A 260 9.60 19.47 22.62
N PRO A 261 9.74 19.99 23.85
CA PRO A 261 9.84 21.43 24.11
C PRO A 261 11.06 22.10 23.47
N TYR A 262 12.12 21.35 23.18
CA TYR A 262 13.36 21.87 22.58
C TYR A 262 13.32 21.92 21.05
N ALA A 263 12.36 21.23 20.42
CA ALA A 263 12.22 21.26 18.97
C ALA A 263 11.47 22.51 18.52
N LYS A 264 11.95 23.20 17.49
CA LYS A 264 11.22 24.33 16.93
C LYS A 264 9.95 23.83 16.22
N TRP A 265 8.84 24.53 16.40
CA TRP A 265 7.63 24.23 15.64
C TRP A 265 7.54 25.10 14.39
N GLN A 266 7.26 24.50 13.23
CA GLN A 266 7.02 25.22 11.97
C GLN A 266 5.61 24.99 11.46
N LEU A 267 4.95 26.07 11.05
CA LEU A 267 3.73 25.98 10.28
C LEU A 267 4.05 25.58 8.83
N CYS A 268 3.40 24.52 8.34
CA CYS A 268 3.59 24.08 6.96
C CYS A 268 3.14 25.16 5.96
N TYR A 269 4.07 25.73 5.21
CA TYR A 269 3.72 26.79 4.28
C TYR A 269 2.85 26.30 3.12
N VAL A 270 2.93 25.03 2.70
CA VAL A 270 2.06 24.50 1.63
C VAL A 270 0.59 24.52 2.06
N HIS A 271 0.30 24.12 3.30
CA HIS A 271 -1.03 24.26 3.88
C HIS A 271 -1.43 25.74 3.98
N LYS A 272 -0.49 26.63 4.32
CA LYS A 272 -0.71 28.07 4.33
C LYS A 272 -1.05 28.65 2.95
N LEU A 273 -0.37 28.20 1.90
CA LEU A 273 -0.65 28.58 0.50
C LEU A 273 -2.02 28.08 0.06
N ARG A 274 -2.37 26.83 0.41
CA ARG A 274 -3.68 26.25 0.11
C ARG A 274 -4.80 27.05 0.79
N ASN A 275 -4.58 27.46 2.05
CA ASN A 275 -5.50 28.30 2.79
C ASN A 275 -5.65 29.70 2.15
N LEU A 276 -4.54 30.36 1.83
CA LEU A 276 -4.56 31.63 1.09
C LEU A 276 -5.34 31.49 -0.22
N ASN A 277 -5.01 30.51 -1.05
CA ASN A 277 -5.66 30.26 -2.35
C ASN A 277 -7.17 29.96 -2.23
N LYS A 278 -7.60 29.33 -1.13
CA LYS A 278 -9.03 29.09 -0.85
C LYS A 278 -9.79 30.40 -0.64
N HIS A 279 -9.15 31.38 -0.02
CA HIS A 279 -9.76 32.64 0.42
C HIS A 279 -9.59 33.82 -0.56
N ILE A 280 -8.89 33.64 -1.67
CA ILE A 280 -8.87 34.62 -2.77
C ILE A 280 -10.28 34.71 -3.38
N ARG A 281 -10.85 35.92 -3.38
CA ARG A 281 -12.16 36.22 -3.97
C ARG A 281 -12.07 36.26 -5.50
N HIS A 282 -11.11 37.01 -6.04
CA HIS A 282 -10.98 37.22 -7.48
C HIS A 282 -10.02 36.20 -8.11
N LYS A 283 -10.42 34.91 -8.11
CA LYS A 283 -9.56 33.79 -8.53
C LYS A 283 -9.09 33.83 -9.98
N ILE A 284 -9.83 34.45 -10.88
CA ILE A 284 -9.45 34.51 -12.30
C ILE A 284 -8.30 35.51 -12.52
N ASN A 285 -8.41 36.70 -11.92
CA ASN A 285 -7.51 37.81 -12.21
C ASN A 285 -6.35 37.93 -11.21
N ASN A 286 -6.61 37.71 -9.92
CA ASN A 286 -5.66 38.00 -8.85
C ASN A 286 -4.81 36.78 -8.50
N ARG A 287 -5.40 35.57 -8.52
CA ARG A 287 -4.71 34.34 -8.11
C ARG A 287 -3.37 34.12 -8.83
N PRO A 288 -3.24 34.23 -10.17
CA PRO A 288 -1.96 33.96 -10.82
C PRO A 288 -0.85 34.89 -10.34
N LYS A 289 -1.16 36.19 -10.22
CA LYS A 289 -0.22 37.22 -9.75
C LYS A 289 0.15 37.02 -8.28
N MET A 290 -0.85 36.77 -7.43
CA MET A 290 -0.64 36.52 -5.99
C MET A 290 0.23 35.27 -5.78
N MET A 291 -0.09 34.15 -6.42
CA MET A 291 0.67 32.90 -6.25
C MET A 291 2.11 33.03 -6.75
N HIS A 292 2.35 33.78 -7.84
CA HIS A 292 3.69 34.09 -8.32
C HIS A 292 4.50 34.89 -7.28
N GLN A 293 3.92 35.97 -6.73
CA GLN A 293 4.58 36.78 -5.71
C GLN A 293 4.84 36.01 -4.43
N VAL A 294 3.89 35.18 -4.00
CA VAL A 294 4.05 34.37 -2.79
C VAL A 294 5.13 33.32 -2.96
N ARG A 295 5.25 32.70 -4.14
CA ARG A 295 6.37 31.81 -4.44
C ARG A 295 7.72 32.54 -4.27
N ALA A 296 7.81 33.77 -4.78
CA ALA A 296 9.00 34.60 -4.59
C ALA A 296 9.29 34.93 -3.11
N ILE A 297 8.29 34.98 -2.23
CA ILE A 297 8.52 35.15 -0.77
C ILE A 297 9.29 33.94 -0.23
N TYR A 298 8.83 32.71 -0.49
CA TYR A 298 9.47 31.49 0.03
C TYR A 298 10.78 31.13 -0.67
N ASP A 299 10.96 31.55 -1.92
CA ASP A 299 12.22 31.44 -2.68
C ASP A 299 13.27 32.50 -2.28
N SER A 300 12.99 33.36 -1.29
CA SER A 300 13.95 34.37 -0.81
C SER A 300 15.21 33.72 -0.25
N ARG A 301 16.35 34.44 -0.24
CA ARG A 301 17.63 33.88 0.23
C ARG A 301 17.65 33.68 1.74
N ASN A 302 17.18 34.67 2.49
CA ASN A 302 17.17 34.67 3.96
C ASN A 302 15.80 35.10 4.52
N ARG A 303 15.63 34.92 5.84
CA ARG A 303 14.39 35.24 6.57
C ARG A 303 14.00 36.70 6.45
N GLN A 304 14.96 37.63 6.52
CA GLN A 304 14.71 39.07 6.46
C GLN A 304 14.11 39.48 5.11
N GLN A 305 14.71 38.99 4.01
CA GLN A 305 14.20 39.24 2.66
C GLN A 305 12.79 38.67 2.46
N ALA A 306 12.49 37.51 3.05
CA ALA A 306 11.14 36.93 2.99
C ALA A 306 10.12 37.84 3.69
N ILE A 307 10.47 38.40 4.86
CA ILE A 307 9.62 39.35 5.60
C ILE A 307 9.39 40.63 4.79
N GLU A 308 10.45 41.23 4.24
CA GLU A 308 10.32 42.44 3.41
C GLU A 308 9.43 42.22 2.17
N ARG A 309 9.58 41.08 1.49
CA ARG A 309 8.72 40.72 0.35
C ARG A 309 7.29 40.47 0.79
N PHE A 310 7.09 39.87 1.97
CA PHE A 310 5.78 39.64 2.55
C PHE A 310 5.06 40.95 2.90
N ASP A 311 5.76 41.93 3.48
CA ASP A 311 5.17 43.23 3.81
C ASP A 311 4.74 43.98 2.55
N LYS A 312 5.58 43.97 1.51
CA LYS A 312 5.22 44.51 0.18
C LYS A 312 4.01 43.78 -0.41
N PHE A 313 3.99 42.46 -0.33
CA PHE A 313 2.85 41.66 -0.78
C PHE A 313 1.57 42.03 -0.04
N CYS A 314 1.61 42.14 1.30
CA CYS A 314 0.46 42.59 2.08
C CYS A 314 -0.01 43.98 1.63
N ALA A 315 0.89 44.95 1.51
CA ALA A 315 0.55 46.31 1.10
C ALA A 315 -0.14 46.34 -0.28
N CYS A 316 0.36 45.57 -1.25
CA CYS A 316 -0.21 45.52 -2.59
C CYS A 316 -1.61 44.90 -2.65
N TRP A 317 -1.92 43.93 -1.79
CA TRP A 317 -3.15 43.14 -1.90
C TRP A 317 -4.17 43.39 -0.78
N GLN A 318 -3.82 44.17 0.24
CA GLN A 318 -4.69 44.44 1.39
C GLN A 318 -6.05 45.04 0.97
N GLU A 319 -6.05 45.94 -0.01
CA GLU A 319 -7.28 46.59 -0.49
C GLU A 319 -8.13 45.65 -1.37
N TYR A 320 -7.48 44.83 -2.20
CA TYR A 320 -8.16 43.95 -3.14
C TYR A 320 -8.66 42.65 -2.51
N GLU A 321 -7.91 42.08 -1.56
CA GLU A 321 -8.15 40.76 -0.96
C GLU A 321 -7.95 40.78 0.58
N PRO A 322 -8.62 41.67 1.34
CA PRO A 322 -8.34 41.93 2.76
C PRO A 322 -8.44 40.68 3.64
N TYR A 323 -9.43 39.82 3.38
CA TYR A 323 -9.63 38.59 4.16
C TYR A 323 -8.53 37.56 3.87
N ALA A 324 -8.12 37.40 2.62
CA ALA A 324 -7.05 36.48 2.24
C ALA A 324 -5.71 36.92 2.87
N ILE A 325 -5.42 38.22 2.87
CA ILE A 325 -4.21 38.78 3.51
C ILE A 325 -4.26 38.64 5.02
N LYS A 326 -5.40 38.92 5.67
CA LYS A 326 -5.58 38.68 7.11
C LYS A 326 -5.27 37.22 7.47
N CYS A 327 -5.85 36.27 6.74
CA CYS A 327 -5.62 34.84 6.93
C CYS A 327 -4.17 34.43 6.64
N PHE A 328 -3.48 35.09 5.71
CA PHE A 328 -2.10 34.77 5.36
C PHE A 328 -1.11 35.33 6.39
N ARG A 329 -1.37 36.53 6.92
CA ARG A 329 -0.55 37.20 7.94
C ARG A 329 -0.52 36.48 9.28
N ASP A 330 -1.66 35.97 9.71
CA ASP A 330 -1.74 35.16 10.92
C ASP A 330 -0.80 33.95 10.81
N GLY A 331 0.18 33.77 11.69
CA GLY A 331 1.07 32.60 11.60
C GLY A 331 2.11 32.60 10.47
N PHE A 332 2.29 33.70 9.71
CA PHE A 332 3.26 33.75 8.60
C PHE A 332 4.70 33.56 9.08
N LEU A 333 5.09 34.21 10.18
CA LEU A 333 6.46 34.15 10.69
C LEU A 333 6.86 32.72 11.09
N GLU A 334 5.90 31.94 11.58
CA GLU A 334 6.07 30.54 11.96
C GLU A 334 6.26 29.61 10.75
N THR A 335 6.00 30.08 9.53
CA THR A 335 6.34 29.35 8.30
C THR A 335 7.81 29.49 7.92
N LEU A 336 8.56 30.42 8.53
CA LEU A 336 9.92 30.79 8.12
C LEU A 336 11.02 30.15 8.99
N HIS A 337 10.70 29.30 9.96
CA HIS A 337 11.71 28.71 10.85
C HIS A 337 12.75 27.86 10.09
N TYR A 338 12.40 27.28 8.94
CA TYR A 338 13.30 26.52 8.10
C TYR A 338 14.50 27.32 7.58
N PHE A 339 14.41 28.66 7.52
CA PHE A 339 15.52 29.52 7.10
C PHE A 339 16.74 29.45 8.03
N GLU A 340 16.56 28.98 9.25
CA GLU A 340 17.65 28.82 10.22
C GLU A 340 18.47 27.55 9.97
N PHE A 341 18.00 26.65 9.11
CA PHE A 341 18.60 25.34 8.84
C PHE A 341 19.24 25.27 7.44
N GLY A 342 19.99 26.30 7.07
CA GLY A 342 20.72 26.52 5.79
C GLY A 342 20.72 25.39 4.77
N ASP A 343 21.46 24.32 5.03
CA ASP A 343 21.69 23.20 4.10
C ASP A 343 20.44 22.34 3.83
N ASP A 344 19.55 22.24 4.82
CA ASP A 344 18.31 21.47 4.74
C ASP A 344 17.10 22.30 4.25
N LYS A 345 17.31 23.59 3.96
CA LYS A 345 16.25 24.54 3.60
C LYS A 345 15.33 24.00 2.51
N ASN A 346 15.91 23.44 1.44
CA ASN A 346 15.15 22.90 0.31
C ASN A 346 14.41 21.61 0.65
N MET A 347 14.90 20.82 1.60
CA MET A 347 14.26 19.58 2.02
C MET A 347 13.10 19.83 2.98
N ILE A 348 13.25 20.82 3.87
CA ILE A 348 12.19 21.26 4.78
C ILE A 348 11.15 22.09 4.01
N SER A 349 11.59 22.88 3.03
CA SER A 349 10.68 23.68 2.22
C SER A 349 9.94 22.82 1.19
N SER A 350 10.66 22.06 0.34
CA SER A 350 10.02 21.18 -0.62
C SER A 350 9.59 19.87 0.06
N THR A 351 8.34 19.86 0.50
CA THR A 351 7.64 18.65 0.94
C THR A 351 7.40 17.65 -0.20
N ASN A 352 7.77 17.96 -1.46
CA ASN A 352 7.44 17.22 -2.68
C ASN A 352 7.51 15.68 -2.60
N HIS A 353 8.50 15.10 -1.91
CA HIS A 353 8.57 13.63 -1.74
C HIS A 353 7.64 13.12 -0.63
N LEU A 354 7.61 13.79 0.52
CA LEU A 354 6.85 13.38 1.70
C LEU A 354 5.34 13.64 1.52
N GLU A 355 5.00 14.70 0.77
CA GLU A 355 3.68 14.92 0.22
C GLU A 355 3.30 13.85 -0.77
N ARG A 356 4.22 13.35 -1.62
CA ARG A 356 3.89 12.32 -2.60
C ARG A 356 3.49 11.01 -1.91
N ASP A 357 4.25 10.56 -0.91
CA ASP A 357 3.96 9.29 -0.23
C ASP A 357 2.67 9.38 0.58
N LEU A 358 2.49 10.47 1.32
CA LEU A 358 1.22 10.74 2.00
C LEU A 358 0.07 10.92 1.03
N GLU A 359 0.27 11.56 -0.12
CA GLU A 359 -0.77 11.73 -1.14
C GLU A 359 -1.14 10.38 -1.76
N GLU A 360 -0.18 9.48 -1.94
CA GLU A 360 -0.42 8.12 -2.43
C GLU A 360 -1.18 7.29 -1.39
N VAL A 361 -0.80 7.39 -0.10
CA VAL A 361 -1.57 6.84 1.03
C VAL A 361 -2.99 7.40 1.04
N ARG A 362 -3.15 8.73 0.92
CA ARG A 362 -4.45 9.43 0.87
C ARG A 362 -5.29 8.95 -0.29
N ARG A 363 -4.70 8.81 -1.48
CA ARG A 363 -5.37 8.34 -2.69
C ARG A 363 -5.89 6.92 -2.51
N ARG A 364 -5.07 6.01 -2.00
CA ARG A 364 -5.45 4.60 -1.76
C ARG A 364 -6.51 4.47 -0.66
N ILE A 365 -6.44 5.29 0.40
CA ILE A 365 -7.45 5.36 1.47
C ILE A 365 -8.79 5.89 0.96
N LYS A 366 -8.80 6.98 0.18
CA LYS A 366 -10.02 7.61 -0.35
C LYS A 366 -10.89 6.65 -1.16
N ILE A 367 -10.29 5.66 -1.83
CA ILE A 367 -11.01 4.65 -2.62
C ILE A 367 -11.94 3.78 -1.74
N GLN A 368 -11.63 3.62 -0.44
CA GLN A 368 -12.49 2.87 0.47
C GLN A 368 -13.81 3.59 0.78
N GLY A 369 -13.84 4.92 0.68
CA GLY A 369 -14.98 5.77 1.02
C GLY A 369 -15.24 5.87 2.53
N TYR A 370 -15.46 4.72 3.20
CA TYR A 370 -15.57 4.63 4.66
C TYR A 370 -15.06 3.28 5.18
N PHE A 371 -14.71 3.24 6.46
CA PHE A 371 -14.28 2.03 7.15
C PHE A 371 -15.39 1.47 8.04
N LYS A 372 -15.57 0.15 8.05
CA LYS A 372 -16.62 -0.52 8.84
C LYS A 372 -16.40 -0.49 10.35
N SER A 373 -15.16 -0.25 10.79
CA SER A 373 -14.78 -0.13 12.20
C SER A 373 -13.40 0.52 12.32
N SER A 374 -13.07 1.00 13.52
CA SER A 374 -11.73 1.51 13.83
C SER A 374 -10.63 0.46 13.61
N ARG A 375 -10.92 -0.81 13.91
CA ARG A 375 -9.98 -1.92 13.64
C ARG A 375 -9.72 -2.07 12.13
N SER A 376 -10.78 -2.01 11.32
CA SER A 376 -10.66 -2.05 9.86
C SER A 376 -9.82 -0.88 9.34
N ALA A 377 -10.08 0.34 9.82
CA ALA A 377 -9.33 1.53 9.42
C ALA A 377 -7.83 1.37 9.69
N ASN A 378 -7.45 0.95 10.91
CA ASN A 378 -6.05 0.77 11.29
C ASN A 378 -5.32 -0.27 10.42
N LEU A 379 -5.96 -1.41 10.12
CA LEU A 379 -5.36 -2.45 9.28
C LEU A 379 -5.15 -1.98 7.83
N TRP A 380 -6.12 -1.28 7.26
CA TRP A 380 -6.01 -0.71 5.91
C TRP A 380 -4.91 0.34 5.83
N VAL A 381 -4.87 1.26 6.79
CA VAL A 381 -3.85 2.31 6.84
C VAL A 381 -2.47 1.70 6.94
N TYR A 382 -2.25 0.76 7.85
CA TYR A 382 -0.98 0.07 8.00
C TYR A 382 -0.57 -0.69 6.73
N GLY A 383 -1.48 -1.45 6.13
CA GLY A 383 -1.18 -2.19 4.90
C GLY A 383 -0.77 -1.25 3.76
N ILE A 384 -1.44 -0.11 3.62
CA ILE A 384 -1.11 0.88 2.59
C ILE A 384 0.25 1.53 2.87
N ILE A 385 0.52 1.95 4.11
CA ILE A 385 1.82 2.50 4.52
C ILE A 385 2.93 1.49 4.21
N SER A 386 2.75 0.23 4.61
CA SER A 386 3.74 -0.83 4.43
C SER A 386 4.08 -1.05 2.95
N GLN A 387 3.10 -0.92 2.06
CA GLN A 387 3.33 -1.02 0.62
C GLN A 387 4.09 0.18 0.07
N VAL A 388 3.70 1.41 0.45
CA VAL A 388 4.39 2.62 0.01
C VAL A 388 5.85 2.61 0.47
N MET A 389 6.12 2.19 1.71
CA MET A 389 7.49 2.07 2.24
C MET A 389 8.32 0.96 1.57
N GLN A 390 7.69 -0.09 1.04
CA GLN A 390 8.39 -1.12 0.26
C GLN A 390 8.78 -0.64 -1.13
N GLU A 391 7.95 0.21 -1.76
CA GLU A 391 8.21 0.80 -3.09
C GLU A 391 9.47 1.70 -3.11
N GLU A 392 9.88 2.23 -1.96
CA GLU A 392 11.07 3.09 -1.82
C GLU A 392 12.38 2.31 -1.63
N GLN A 393 12.32 1.03 -1.27
CA GLN A 393 13.52 0.20 -1.20
C GLN A 393 13.88 -0.23 -2.63
N PRO A 394 15.09 0.08 -3.14
CA PRO A 394 15.47 -0.35 -4.49
C PRO A 394 15.32 -1.87 -4.56
N GLU A 395 14.61 -2.36 -5.58
CA GLU A 395 14.50 -3.79 -5.86
C GLU A 395 15.91 -4.36 -5.97
N VAL A 396 16.39 -4.99 -4.90
CA VAL A 396 17.48 -5.95 -5.01
C VAL A 396 16.87 -7.12 -5.75
N MET A 397 16.93 -7.08 -7.08
CA MET A 397 16.59 -8.25 -7.88
C MET A 397 17.44 -9.42 -7.35
N PRO A 398 16.81 -10.51 -6.87
CA PRO A 398 17.58 -11.70 -6.57
C PRO A 398 18.30 -12.11 -7.86
N LYS A 399 19.63 -12.17 -7.79
CA LYS A 399 20.48 -12.68 -8.87
C LYS A 399 20.12 -14.12 -9.20
#